data_AF-A0A9E5Z2M0-F1
#
_entry.id   AF-A0A9E5Z2M0-F1
#
_cell.length_a   1.000
_cell.length_b   1.000
_cell.length_c   1.000
_cell.angle_alpha   90.00
_cell.angle_beta   90.00
_cell.angle_gamma   90.00
#
_symmetry.space_group_name_H-M   'P 1'
#
loop_
_entity.id
_entity.type
_entity.pdbx_description
1 polymer ?
#
loop_
_entity_poly.entity_id
_entity_poly.type
_entity_poly.pdbx_seq_one_letter_code
_entity_poly.pdbx_strand_id
1 'polypeptide(L)' 'MIASGNAISQQESPPDMRGRLLALTAVAFLGSTPIGGPITGLIADKISLEWSIGYGGVITLISAAIAALAWR' A
#
# COMPACT_ATOMS: atom_id res chain seq x y z
N MET A 1 -5.10 8.44 2.38
CA MET A 1 -4.52 7.25 3.07
C MET A 1 -3.40 7.60 4.04
N ILE A 2 -2.40 8.43 3.67
CA ILE A 2 -1.22 8.64 4.53
C ILE A 2 -1.58 9.21 5.92
N ALA A 3 -2.41 10.26 5.98
CA ALA A 3 -2.81 10.86 7.26
C ALA A 3 -3.60 9.88 8.15
N SER A 4 -4.57 9.16 7.58
CA SER A 4 -5.38 8.19 8.32
C SER A 4 -4.58 6.96 8.77
N GLY A 5 -3.70 6.43 7.92
CA GLY A 5 -2.82 5.31 8.26
C GLY A 5 -1.84 5.63 9.38
N ASN A 6 -1.28 6.85 9.38
CA ASN A 6 -0.42 7.32 10.47
C ASN A 6 -1.19 7.51 11.78
N ALA A 7 -2.43 8.00 11.72
CA ALA A 7 -3.28 8.14 12.91
C ALA A 7 -3.60 6.78 13.54
N ILE A 8 -4.01 5.80 12.73
CA ILE A 8 -4.27 4.42 13.18
C ILE A 8 -2.99 3.81 13.77
N SER A 9 -1.86 3.90 13.06
CA SER A 9 -0.58 3.37 13.54
C SER A 9 -0.19 3.94 14.91
N GLN A 10 -0.46 5.22 15.15
CA GLN A 10 -0.17 5.87 16.43
C GLN A 10 -1.13 5.51 17.56
N GLN A 11 -2.39 5.22 17.25
CA GLN A 11 -3.40 4.78 18.20
C GLN A 11 -3.14 3.34 18.68
N GLU A 12 -2.72 2.46 17.77
CA GLU A 12 -2.42 1.05 18.07
C GLU A 12 -1.04 0.82 18.70
N SER A 13 -0.18 1.86 18.73
CA SER A 13 1.19 1.74 19.24
C SER A 13 1.37 2.31 20.65
N PRO A 14 2.19 1.65 21.50
CA PRO A 14 2.67 2.22 22.75
C PRO A 14 3.37 3.58 22.54
N PRO A 15 3.23 4.56 23.47
CA PRO A 15 3.74 5.92 23.29
C PRO A 15 5.24 6.01 22.99
N ASP A 16 6.04 5.11 23.57
CA ASP A 16 7.50 5.00 23.41
C ASP A 16 7.92 4.42 22.04
N MET A 17 7.02 3.70 21.36
CA MET A 17 7.32 3.02 20.09
C MET A 17 6.79 3.76 18.85
N ARG A 18 5.98 4.80 19.00
CA ARG A 18 5.31 5.51 17.88
C ARG A 18 6.27 5.95 16.78
N GLY A 19 7.41 6.55 17.14
CA GLY A 19 8.40 7.00 16.16
C GLY A 19 9.00 5.85 15.36
N ARG A 20 9.25 4.70 16.02
CA ARG A 20 9.79 3.50 15.38
C ARG A 20 8.74 2.85 14.47
N LEU A 21 7.48 2.82 14.88
CA LEU A 21 6.39 2.28 14.06
C LEU A 21 6.12 3.15 12.83
N LEU A 22 6.13 4.48 12.99
CA LEU A 22 5.99 5.41 11.86
C LEU A 22 7.17 5.28 10.88
N ALA A 23 8.39 5.05 11.37
CA ALA A 23 9.53 4.77 10.51
C ALA A 23 9.35 3.47 9.71
N LEU A 24 8.84 2.41 10.33
CA LEU A 24 8.53 1.15 9.63
C LEU A 24 7.41 1.34 8.59
N THR A 25 6.35 2.08 8.94
CA THR A 25 5.28 2.44 8.00
C THR A 25 5.82 3.23 6.81
N ALA A 26 6.71 4.20 7.05
CA ALA A 26 7.34 4.98 5.99
C ALA A 26 8.22 4.11 5.08
N VAL A 27 9.02 3.21 5.66
CA VAL A 27 9.86 2.26 4.90
C VAL A 27 9.00 1.31 4.09
N ALA A 28 7.92 0.77 4.64
CA ALA A 28 7.01 -0.10 3.90
C ALA A 28 6.32 0.63 2.74
N PHE A 29 5.88 1.87 2.96
CA PHE A 29 5.24 2.69 1.94
C PHE A 29 6.22 3.05 0.81
N LEU A 30 7.34 3.68 1.15
CA LEU A 30 8.31 4.17 0.16
C LEU A 30 9.10 3.01 -0.48
N GLY A 31 9.41 1.97 0.28
CA GLY A 31 10.14 0.79 -0.18
C GLY A 31 9.37 -0.05 -1.19
N SER A 32 8.05 0.10 -1.28
CA SER A 32 7.22 -0.58 -2.28
C SER A 32 7.36 0.02 -3.69
N THR A 33 7.69 1.32 -3.79
CA THR A 33 7.79 2.05 -5.06
C THR A 33 8.87 1.53 -6.03
N PRO A 34 10.11 1.23 -5.60
CA PRO A 34 11.13 0.68 -6.50
C PRO A 34 10.79 -0.71 -7.05
N ILE A 35 9.80 -1.40 -6.47
CA ILE A 35 9.29 -2.69 -6.96
C ILE A 35 8.09 -2.47 -7.88
N GLY A 36 7.14 -1.64 -7.45
CA GLY A 36 5.93 -1.34 -8.22
C GLY A 36 6.22 -0.64 -9.55
N GLY A 37 7.19 0.29 -9.59
CA GLY A 37 7.54 1.06 -10.79
C GLY A 37 8.05 0.21 -11.97
N PRO A 38 9.01 -0.71 -11.77
CA PRO A 38 9.41 -1.64 -12.82
C PRO A 38 8.29 -2.57 -13.27
N ILE A 39 7.43 -3.03 -12.35
CA ILE A 39 6.31 -3.91 -12.67
C ILE A 39 5.27 -3.16 -13.53
N THR A 40 4.86 -1.95 -13.14
CA THR A 40 3.96 -1.11 -13.95
C THR A 40 4.56 -0.82 -15.32
N GLY A 41 5.88 -0.53 -15.39
CA GLY A 41 6.59 -0.28 -16.63
C GLY A 41 6.56 -1.48 -17.58
N LEU A 42 6.91 -2.67 -17.10
CA LEU A 42 6.88 -3.90 -17.89
C LEU A 42 5.47 -4.23 -18.42
N ILE A 43 4.42 -3.94 -17.65
CA ILE A 43 3.03 -4.14 -18.07
C ILE A 43 2.66 -3.12 -19.15
N ALA A 44 3.06 -1.87 -19.00
CA ALA A 44 2.83 -0.83 -20.00
C ALA A 44 3.52 -1.16 -21.33
N ASP A 45 4.75 -1.68 -21.28
CA ASP A 45 5.55 -2.01 -22.46
C ASP A 45 5.05 -3.27 -23.20
N LYS A 46 4.58 -4.30 -22.47
CA LYS A 46 4.23 -5.60 -23.06
C LYS A 46 2.74 -5.80 -23.38
N ILE A 47 1.84 -5.14 -22.65
CA ILE A 47 0.39 -5.40 -22.73
C ILE A 47 -0.33 -4.18 -23.28
N SER A 48 -0.50 -3.14 -22.47
CA SER A 48 -0.98 -1.81 -22.87
C SER A 48 -0.89 -0.83 -21.69
N LEU A 49 -0.95 0.47 -21.98
CA LEU A 49 -1.01 1.51 -20.96
C LEU A 49 -2.26 1.43 -20.07
N GLU A 50 -3.39 0.98 -20.63
CA GLU A 50 -4.66 0.89 -19.91
C GLU A 50 -4.58 -0.16 -18.79
N TRP A 51 -3.95 -1.30 -19.09
CA TRP A 51 -3.75 -2.37 -18.13
C TRP A 51 -2.81 -1.96 -17.00
N SER A 52 -1.84 -1.08 -17.26
CA SER A 52 -0.91 -0.54 -16.24
C SER A 52 -1.64 0.20 -15.11
N ILE A 53 -2.80 0.81 -15.39
CA ILE A 53 -3.64 1.44 -14.37
C ILE A 53 -4.70 0.45 -13.86
N GLY A 54 -5.29 -0.34 -14.77
CA GLY A 54 -6.38 -1.26 -14.47
C GLY A 54 -6.02 -2.31 -13.40
N TYR A 55 -4.81 -2.88 -13.47
CA TYR A 55 -4.40 -3.91 -12.51
C TYR A 55 -4.30 -3.37 -11.07
N GLY A 56 -3.89 -2.12 -10.89
CA GLY A 56 -3.84 -1.46 -9.57
C GLY A 56 -5.24 -1.31 -8.96
N GLY A 57 -6.24 -1.01 -9.80
CA GLY A 57 -7.65 -1.01 -9.39
C GLY A 57 -8.12 -2.38 -8.93
N VAL A 58 -7.80 -3.44 -9.67
CA VAL A 58 -8.13 -4.83 -9.29
C VAL A 58 -7.48 -5.22 -7.96
N ILE A 59 -6.20 -4.89 -7.76
CA ILE A 59 -5.49 -5.14 -6.49
C ILE A 59 -6.16 -4.40 -5.33
N THR A 60 -6.59 -3.16 -5.55
CA THR A 60 -7.28 -2.36 -4.54
C THR A 60 -8.60 -2.99 -4.12
N LEU A 61 -9.40 -3.46 -5.09
CA LEU A 61 -10.67 -4.14 -4.82
C LEU A 61 -10.48 -5.45 -4.06
N ILE A 62 -9.48 -6.26 -4.45
CA ILE A 62 -9.13 -7.50 -3.75
C ILE A 62 -8.70 -7.20 -2.32
N SER A 63 -7.86 -6.19 -2.11
CA SER A 63 -7.37 -5.82 -0.78
C SER A 63 -8.53 -5.33 0.11
N ALA A 64 -9.46 -4.55 -0.43
CA ALA A 64 -10.65 -4.12 0.27
C ALA A 64 -11.57 -5.30 0.63
N ALA A 65 -11.75 -6.25 -0.28
CA ALA A 65 -12.55 -7.45 -0.04
C ALA A 65 -11.94 -8.33 1.07
N ILE A 66 -10.61 -8.55 1.04
CA ILE A 66 -9.90 -9.29 2.09
C ILE A 66 -10.05 -8.58 3.45
N ALA A 67 -9.85 -7.26 3.49
CA ALA A 67 -10.01 -6.49 4.72
C ALA A 67 -11.44 -6.57 5.27
N ALA A 68 -12.45 -6.48 4.40
CA ALA A 68 -13.86 -6.60 4.78
C ALA A 68 -14.20 -8.01 5.31
N LEU A 69 -13.58 -9.06 4.78
CA LEU A 69 -13.73 -10.43 5.28
C LEU A 69 -12.99 -10.65 6.61
N ALA A 70 -11.81 -10.05 6.79
CA ALA A 70 -11.02 -10.18 8.02
C ALA A 70 -11.62 -9.41 9.22
N TRP A 71 -12.38 -8.35 8.96
CA TRP A 71 -13.10 -7.58 9.97
C TRP A 71 -14.51 -8.10 10.29
N ARG A 72 -14.92 -9.20 9.67
CA ARG A 72 -16.22 -9.86 9.90
C ARG A 72 -16.09 -10.97 10.92
#